data_AF-A0A9E3H7Z1-F1
#
_entry.id   AF-A0A9E3H7Z1-F1
#
_cell.length_a   1.000
_cell.length_b   1.000
_cell.length_c   1.000
_cell.angle_alpha   90.00
_cell.angle_beta   90.00
_cell.angle_gamma   90.00
#
_symmetry.space_group_name_H-M   'P 1'
#
loop_
_entity.id
_entity.type
_entity.pdbx_description
1 polymer ?
#
loop_
_entity_poly.entity_id
_entity_poly.type
_entity_poly.pdbx_seq_one_letter_code
_entity_poly.pdbx_strand_id
1 'polypeptide(L)'
;MPKSKLEQKLKPAPQAVVTDNFESPAKDDNQNQITTLQQQIAELESRIATLKNEIAECDRTIREGEEAIALLESPPKWGIPSGKFDLFDQMQEALVNARDEQERTRKLEAMRVSLQRGRLMLQDKQVQLLSVESELQDLCEELDWQQNYLPYLNEYQNAYTLPKEQQYKINQISGYVCDLSRRLGEMKQIAQDSELIKKWEKKNYMSPSFKHAYEEIQAGVARREEELEKFKTVDQKHFRQFIRARRDIEASLQALIVQQENYFAKLDKFIADLKRHGQALLGIESLTQYNLPVVSVNDKNQITITTKKL
;
A
#
# COMPACT_ATOMS: atom_id res chain seq x y z
N MET A 1 48.19 -9.33 18.16
CA MET A 1 47.11 -10.26 17.75
C MET A 1 46.84 -10.05 16.26
N PRO A 2 46.82 -11.10 15.43
CA PRO A 2 46.61 -10.95 14.00
C PRO A 2 45.13 -10.68 13.70
N LYS A 3 44.88 -9.68 12.84
CA LYS A 3 43.54 -9.29 12.38
C LYS A 3 42.86 -10.48 11.71
N SER A 4 41.63 -10.79 12.12
CA SER A 4 40.90 -11.98 11.68
C SER A 4 40.53 -11.90 10.19
N LYS A 5 40.56 -13.05 9.51
CA LYS A 5 40.19 -13.24 8.09
C LYS A 5 38.69 -13.05 7.79
N LEU A 6 37.94 -12.33 8.64
CA LEU A 6 36.52 -12.03 8.46
C LEU A 6 36.24 -10.66 7.80
N GLU A 7 37.27 -9.84 7.56
CA GLU A 7 37.11 -8.51 6.94
C GLU A 7 37.22 -8.49 5.40
N GLN A 8 37.45 -9.63 4.74
CA GLN A 8 37.83 -9.67 3.31
C GLN A 8 36.83 -10.32 2.34
N LYS A 9 35.56 -10.48 2.72
CA LYS A 9 34.51 -10.96 1.79
C LYS A 9 33.20 -10.18 1.90
N LEU A 10 33.27 -8.88 1.65
CA LEU A 10 32.11 -8.11 1.17
C LEU A 10 32.51 -7.52 -0.18
N LYS A 11 32.21 -8.27 -1.25
CA LYS A 11 32.07 -7.64 -2.56
C LYS A 11 30.88 -6.68 -2.44
N PRO A 12 31.00 -5.40 -2.83
CA PRO A 12 29.83 -4.54 -2.91
C PRO A 12 28.81 -5.21 -3.83
N ALA A 13 27.57 -5.35 -3.36
CA ALA A 13 26.46 -5.74 -4.19
C ALA A 13 26.35 -4.75 -5.36
N PRO A 14 25.85 -5.17 -6.54
CA PRO A 14 25.62 -4.25 -7.65
C PRO A 14 24.71 -3.12 -7.15
N GLN A 15 25.30 -1.92 -7.04
CA GLN A 15 24.58 -0.71 -6.71
C GLN A 15 23.62 -0.42 -7.86
N ALA A 16 22.34 -0.27 -7.55
CA ALA A 16 21.41 0.27 -8.52
C ALA A 16 21.94 1.66 -8.91
N VAL A 17 22.10 1.91 -10.20
CA VAL A 17 22.29 3.27 -10.71
C VAL A 17 20.97 3.97 -10.47
N VAL A 18 20.85 4.59 -9.30
CA VAL A 18 19.78 5.53 -8.99
C VAL A 18 20.05 6.72 -9.89
N THR A 19 19.19 6.96 -10.87
CA THR A 19 19.22 8.18 -11.65
C THR A 19 19.01 9.36 -10.70
N ASP A 20 19.95 10.31 -10.72
CA ASP A 20 20.12 11.47 -9.83
C ASP A 20 18.96 12.52 -9.87
N ASN A 21 17.74 12.13 -10.26
CA ASN A 21 16.64 13.06 -10.48
C ASN A 21 15.57 13.09 -9.38
N PHE A 22 15.88 12.63 -8.16
CA PHE A 22 15.05 12.94 -7.00
C PHE A 22 15.58 14.21 -6.33
N GLU A 23 15.39 15.35 -6.99
CA GLU A 23 15.43 16.64 -6.30
C GLU A 23 14.40 16.57 -5.18
N SER A 24 14.88 16.65 -3.93
CA SER A 24 14.02 16.80 -2.77
C SER A 24 13.11 18.01 -3.04
N PRO A 25 11.77 17.85 -3.07
CA PRO A 25 10.89 18.99 -3.35
C PRO A 25 11.20 20.09 -2.35
N ALA A 26 11.24 21.34 -2.82
CA ALA A 26 11.44 22.48 -1.95
C ALA A 26 10.43 22.39 -0.79
N LYS A 27 10.86 22.72 0.44
CA LYS A 27 10.01 22.56 1.65
C LYS A 27 8.61 23.17 1.49
N ASP A 28 8.49 24.21 0.69
CA ASP A 28 7.23 24.90 0.39
C ASP A 28 6.28 24.06 -0.49
N ASP A 29 6.82 23.24 -1.40
CA ASP A 29 6.02 22.38 -2.29
C ASP A 29 5.38 21.21 -1.51
N ASN A 30 6.11 20.61 -0.58
CA ASN A 30 5.58 19.53 0.28
C ASN A 30 4.46 20.05 1.19
N GLN A 31 4.61 21.24 1.76
CA GLN A 31 3.57 21.80 2.64
C GLN A 31 2.27 22.10 1.88
N ASN A 32 2.37 22.59 0.64
CA ASN A 32 1.21 22.80 -0.23
C ASN A 32 0.53 21.48 -0.59
N GLN A 33 1.31 20.43 -0.86
CA GLN A 33 0.80 19.09 -1.14
C GLN A 33 0.07 18.49 0.06
N ILE A 34 0.64 18.57 1.27
CA ILE A 34 -0.01 18.13 2.52
C ILE A 34 -1.34 18.85 2.73
N THR A 35 -1.37 20.18 2.54
CA THR A 35 -2.59 20.98 2.72
C THR A 35 -3.68 20.56 1.72
N THR A 36 -3.29 20.28 0.48
CA THR A 36 -4.22 19.83 -0.57
C THR A 36 -4.80 18.44 -0.24
N LEU A 37 -3.95 17.50 0.19
CA LEU A 37 -4.38 16.16 0.62
C LEU A 37 -5.36 16.24 1.80
N GLN A 38 -5.08 17.09 2.80
CA GLN A 38 -5.98 17.29 3.94
C GLN A 38 -7.36 17.83 3.52
N GLN A 39 -7.41 18.75 2.56
CA GLN A 39 -8.67 19.28 2.02
C GLN A 39 -9.46 18.19 1.29
N GLN A 40 -8.79 17.40 0.44
CA GLN A 40 -9.43 16.29 -0.28
C GLN A 40 -9.96 15.22 0.68
N ILE A 41 -9.20 14.86 1.71
CA ILE A 41 -9.62 13.92 2.76
C ILE A 41 -10.90 14.43 3.44
N ALA A 42 -10.95 15.70 3.86
CA ALA A 42 -12.13 16.27 4.51
C ALA A 42 -13.36 16.27 3.58
N GLU A 43 -13.17 16.52 2.29
CA GLU A 43 -14.24 16.46 1.29
C GLU A 43 -14.78 15.03 1.13
N LEU A 44 -13.90 14.02 1.03
CA LEU A 44 -14.31 12.63 0.94
C LEU A 44 -14.99 12.12 2.22
N GLU A 45 -14.51 12.51 3.41
CA GLU A 45 -15.16 12.19 4.69
C GLU A 45 -16.60 12.75 4.74
N SER A 46 -16.80 13.99 4.29
CA SER A 46 -18.13 14.60 4.18
C SER A 46 -19.02 13.86 3.17
N ARG A 47 -18.45 13.41 2.04
CA ARG A 47 -19.17 12.63 1.03
C ARG A 47 -19.57 11.25 1.55
N ILE A 48 -18.70 10.57 2.30
CA ILE A 48 -18.98 9.29 2.96
C ILE A 48 -20.13 9.43 3.95
N ALA A 49 -20.13 10.49 4.77
CA ALA A 49 -21.21 10.75 5.72
C ALA A 49 -22.57 10.93 5.00
N THR A 50 -22.59 11.69 3.90
CA THR A 50 -23.78 11.87 3.06
C THR A 50 -24.26 10.53 2.48
N LEU A 51 -23.36 9.75 1.86
CA LEU A 51 -23.70 8.44 1.29
C LEU A 51 -24.23 7.46 2.35
N LYS A 52 -23.64 7.42 3.55
CA LYS A 52 -24.13 6.58 4.66
C LYS A 52 -25.55 6.95 5.07
N ASN A 53 -25.86 8.24 5.14
CA ASN A 53 -27.23 8.70 5.43
C ASN A 53 -28.21 8.33 4.32
N GLU A 54 -27.84 8.52 3.05
CA GLU A 54 -28.67 8.15 1.90
C GLU A 54 -28.92 6.64 1.83
N ILE A 55 -27.92 5.82 2.13
CA ILE A 55 -28.04 4.35 2.22
C ILE A 55 -29.00 3.96 3.33
N ALA A 56 -28.86 4.55 4.53
CA ALA A 56 -29.73 4.26 5.67
C ALA A 56 -31.20 4.61 5.36
N GLU A 57 -31.44 5.75 4.72
CA GLU A 57 -32.79 6.19 4.35
C GLU A 57 -33.39 5.32 3.23
N CYS A 58 -32.58 4.91 2.25
CA CYS A 58 -33.01 4.00 1.19
C CYS A 58 -33.34 2.60 1.74
N ASP A 59 -32.49 2.05 2.62
CA ASP A 59 -32.74 0.77 3.29
C ASP A 59 -34.00 0.82 4.16
N ARG A 60 -34.21 1.91 4.91
CA ARG A 60 -35.43 2.15 5.69
C ARG A 60 -36.68 2.11 4.80
N THR A 61 -36.67 2.87 3.70
CA THR A 61 -37.80 2.96 2.77
C THR A 61 -38.10 1.60 2.12
N ILE A 62 -37.07 0.83 1.77
CA ILE A 62 -37.22 -0.51 1.19
C ILE A 62 -37.87 -1.45 2.21
N ARG A 63 -37.39 -1.48 3.46
CA ARG A 63 -37.97 -2.34 4.51
C ARG A 63 -39.42 -1.98 4.81
N GLU A 64 -39.73 -0.69 4.95
CA GLU A 64 -41.10 -0.23 5.15
C GLU A 64 -42.01 -0.63 3.99
N GLY A 65 -41.51 -0.57 2.75
CA GLY A 65 -42.27 -0.99 1.58
C GLY A 65 -42.44 -2.51 1.49
N GLU A 66 -41.44 -3.29 1.87
CA GLU A 66 -41.53 -4.76 1.95
C GLU A 66 -42.55 -5.20 3.00
N GLU A 67 -42.51 -4.60 4.18
CA GLU A 67 -43.50 -4.81 5.24
C GLU A 67 -44.91 -4.40 4.76
N ALA A 68 -45.04 -3.25 4.10
CA ALA A 68 -46.31 -2.80 3.56
C ALA A 68 -46.89 -3.77 2.53
N ILE A 69 -46.09 -4.27 1.58
CA ILE A 69 -46.53 -5.29 0.62
C ILE A 69 -46.97 -6.57 1.35
N ALA A 70 -46.20 -7.05 2.33
CA ALA A 70 -46.54 -8.24 3.08
C ALA A 70 -47.89 -8.10 3.80
N LEU A 71 -48.17 -6.93 4.39
CA LEU A 71 -49.44 -6.62 5.05
C LEU A 71 -50.61 -6.48 4.06
N LEU A 72 -50.36 -5.99 2.85
CA LEU A 72 -51.39 -5.87 1.80
C LEU A 72 -51.75 -7.22 1.16
N GLU A 73 -50.78 -8.15 1.10
CA GLU A 73 -50.97 -9.51 0.60
C GLU A 73 -51.59 -10.44 1.66
N SER A 74 -51.20 -10.27 2.92
CA SER A 74 -51.66 -11.09 4.05
C SER A 74 -52.13 -10.20 5.21
N PRO A 75 -53.28 -9.52 5.07
CA PRO A 75 -53.75 -8.60 6.09
C PRO A 75 -54.05 -9.31 7.41
N PRO A 76 -53.62 -8.75 8.55
CA PRO A 76 -53.92 -9.31 9.86
C PRO A 76 -55.43 -9.28 10.15
N LYS A 77 -55.89 -10.18 11.03
CA LYS A 77 -57.32 -10.27 11.42
C LYS A 77 -57.83 -9.00 12.13
N TRP A 78 -56.94 -8.27 12.79
CA TRP A 78 -57.22 -6.97 13.38
C TRP A 78 -56.72 -5.89 12.43
N GLY A 79 -57.56 -4.91 12.13
CA GLY A 79 -57.23 -3.81 11.23
C GLY A 79 -55.99 -3.02 11.70
N ILE A 80 -55.18 -2.57 10.75
CA ILE A 80 -54.02 -1.71 11.02
C ILE A 80 -54.56 -0.27 11.15
N PRO A 81 -54.32 0.42 12.28
CA PRO A 81 -54.72 1.82 12.43
C PRO A 81 -53.96 2.70 11.42
N SER A 82 -54.69 3.55 10.68
CA SER A 82 -54.09 4.55 9.78
C SER A 82 -53.22 5.55 10.55
N GLY A 83 -52.19 6.08 9.88
CA GLY A 83 -51.22 7.03 10.41
C GLY A 83 -50.06 6.39 11.18
N LYS A 84 -49.95 5.06 11.19
CA LYS A 84 -48.80 4.34 11.76
C LYS A 84 -47.72 3.99 10.73
N PHE A 85 -48.11 3.87 9.46
CA PHE A 85 -47.23 3.48 8.37
C PHE A 85 -47.62 4.28 7.12
N ASP A 86 -47.01 5.45 6.94
CA ASP A 86 -47.39 6.37 5.85
C ASP A 86 -47.29 5.71 4.47
N LEU A 87 -46.25 4.89 4.24
CA LEU A 87 -46.06 4.16 3.00
C LEU A 87 -47.13 3.06 2.80
N PHE A 88 -47.50 2.35 3.86
CA PHE A 88 -48.59 1.38 3.81
C PHE A 88 -49.92 2.05 3.49
N ASP A 89 -50.24 3.17 4.13
CA ASP A 89 -51.48 3.91 3.89
C ASP A 89 -51.56 4.39 2.43
N GLN A 90 -50.46 4.93 1.88
CA GLN A 90 -50.37 5.32 0.46
C GLN A 90 -50.57 4.14 -0.49
N MET A 91 -49.94 3.00 -0.19
CA MET A 91 -50.07 1.80 -1.01
C MET A 91 -51.48 1.21 -0.91
N GLN A 92 -52.07 1.21 0.29
CA GLN A 92 -53.44 0.76 0.52
C GLN A 92 -54.43 1.62 -0.25
N GLU A 93 -54.30 2.95 -0.20
CA GLU A 93 -55.13 3.89 -0.96
C GLU A 93 -55.04 3.61 -2.48
N ALA A 94 -53.84 3.37 -3.00
CA ALA A 94 -53.65 3.02 -4.40
C ALA A 94 -54.39 1.73 -4.79
N LEU A 95 -54.43 0.73 -3.90
CA LEU A 95 -55.14 -0.53 -4.12
C LEU A 95 -56.66 -0.41 -3.95
N VAL A 96 -57.15 0.37 -2.99
CA VAL A 96 -58.59 0.63 -2.80
C VAL A 96 -59.20 1.27 -4.04
N ASN A 97 -58.42 2.10 -4.75
CA ASN A 97 -58.82 2.74 -6.00
C ASN A 97 -58.76 1.80 -7.25
N ALA A 98 -58.54 0.49 -7.09
CA ALA A 98 -58.58 -0.46 -8.21
C ALA A 98 -60.02 -0.83 -8.58
N ARG A 99 -60.33 -0.90 -9.89
CA ARG A 99 -61.67 -1.21 -10.39
C ARG A 99 -62.01 -2.70 -10.29
N ASP A 100 -60.99 -3.53 -10.43
CA ASP A 100 -61.10 -4.98 -10.39
C ASP A 100 -59.82 -5.63 -9.80
N GLU A 101 -59.90 -6.94 -9.57
CA GLU A 101 -58.80 -7.72 -8.98
C GLU A 101 -57.58 -7.78 -9.89
N GLN A 102 -57.77 -7.69 -11.21
CA GLN A 102 -56.67 -7.69 -12.16
C GLN A 102 -55.86 -6.38 -12.08
N GLU A 103 -56.54 -5.24 -11.96
CA GLU A 103 -55.93 -3.93 -11.73
C GLU A 103 -55.22 -3.90 -10.37
N ARG A 104 -55.83 -4.45 -9.32
CA ARG A 104 -55.19 -4.60 -8.00
C ARG A 104 -53.88 -5.39 -8.09
N THR A 105 -53.90 -6.53 -8.77
CA THR A 105 -52.70 -7.37 -9.00
C THR A 105 -51.61 -6.61 -9.75
N ARG A 106 -51.98 -5.86 -10.81
CA ARG A 106 -51.02 -5.05 -11.57
C ARG A 106 -50.40 -3.93 -10.72
N LYS A 107 -51.18 -3.28 -9.86
CA LYS A 107 -50.68 -2.23 -8.94
C LYS A 107 -49.71 -2.82 -7.91
N LEU A 108 -50.03 -3.97 -7.30
CA LEU A 108 -49.12 -4.69 -6.41
C LEU A 108 -47.81 -5.06 -7.12
N GLU A 109 -47.88 -5.58 -8.34
CA GLU A 109 -46.68 -5.92 -9.11
C GLU A 109 -45.83 -4.68 -9.43
N ALA A 110 -46.46 -3.56 -9.79
CA ALA A 110 -45.76 -2.30 -9.99
C ALA A 110 -45.03 -1.81 -8.73
N MET A 111 -45.64 -2.00 -7.54
CA MET A 111 -45.00 -1.70 -6.26
C MET A 111 -43.79 -2.61 -5.99
N ARG A 112 -43.91 -3.92 -6.26
CA ARG A 112 -42.77 -4.86 -6.15
C ARG A 112 -41.62 -4.49 -7.08
N VAL A 113 -41.92 -4.14 -8.32
CA VAL A 113 -40.91 -3.65 -9.29
C VAL A 113 -40.26 -2.36 -8.80
N SER A 114 -41.02 -1.45 -8.18
CA SER A 114 -40.47 -0.23 -7.58
C SER A 114 -39.49 -0.54 -6.44
N LEU A 115 -39.84 -1.48 -5.54
CA LEU A 115 -38.92 -1.93 -4.48
C LEU A 115 -37.67 -2.61 -5.03
N GLN A 116 -37.82 -3.41 -6.09
CA GLN A 116 -36.66 -4.01 -6.75
C GLN A 116 -35.71 -2.94 -7.32
N ARG A 117 -36.26 -1.86 -7.91
CA ARG A 117 -35.45 -0.71 -8.34
C ARG A 117 -34.78 0.00 -7.15
N GLY A 118 -35.51 0.15 -6.04
CA GLY A 118 -34.96 0.65 -4.78
C GLY A 118 -33.76 -0.16 -4.31
N ARG A 119 -33.86 -1.49 -4.30
CA ARG A 119 -32.74 -2.40 -3.94
C ARG A 119 -31.53 -2.25 -4.86
N LEU A 120 -31.75 -2.10 -6.17
CA LEU A 120 -30.65 -1.84 -7.10
C LEU A 120 -29.97 -0.48 -6.83
N MET A 121 -30.75 0.56 -6.51
CA MET A 121 -30.22 1.86 -6.13
C MET A 121 -29.45 1.82 -4.80
N LEU A 122 -29.95 1.07 -3.81
CA LEU A 122 -29.25 0.83 -2.55
C LEU A 122 -27.90 0.14 -2.81
N GLN A 123 -27.87 -0.89 -3.65
CA GLN A 123 -26.64 -1.59 -4.02
C GLN A 123 -25.66 -0.66 -4.75
N ASP A 124 -26.14 0.15 -5.69
CA ASP A 124 -25.31 1.13 -6.40
C ASP A 124 -24.67 2.13 -5.42
N LYS A 125 -25.45 2.67 -4.47
CA LYS A 125 -24.92 3.56 -3.42
C LYS A 125 -23.89 2.87 -2.52
N GLN A 126 -24.10 1.59 -2.18
CA GLN A 126 -23.12 0.82 -1.41
C GLN A 126 -21.80 0.64 -2.17
N VAL A 127 -21.86 0.38 -3.49
CA VAL A 127 -20.66 0.31 -4.34
C VAL A 127 -19.97 1.67 -4.42
N GLN A 128 -20.73 2.76 -4.58
CA GLN A 128 -20.17 4.12 -4.55
C GLN A 128 -19.50 4.42 -3.22
N LEU A 129 -20.12 4.04 -2.09
CA LEU A 129 -19.54 4.22 -0.76
C LEU A 129 -18.19 3.50 -0.65
N LEU A 130 -18.12 2.23 -1.05
CA LEU A 130 -16.87 1.45 -1.04
C LEU A 130 -15.78 2.09 -1.91
N SER A 131 -16.15 2.61 -3.08
CA SER A 131 -15.20 3.32 -3.95
C SER A 131 -14.65 4.57 -3.28
N VAL A 132 -15.50 5.37 -2.63
CA VAL A 132 -15.08 6.60 -1.95
C VAL A 132 -14.26 6.28 -0.69
N GLU A 133 -14.61 5.23 0.06
CA GLU A 133 -13.83 4.75 1.21
C GLU A 133 -12.43 4.26 0.78
N SER A 134 -12.31 3.60 -0.37
CA SER A 134 -11.01 3.21 -0.95
C SER A 134 -10.18 4.44 -1.34
N GLU A 135 -10.79 5.44 -1.98
CA GLU A 135 -10.11 6.68 -2.36
C GLU A 135 -9.63 7.46 -1.11
N LEU A 136 -10.46 7.53 -0.08
CA LEU A 136 -10.08 8.12 1.22
C LEU A 136 -8.89 7.39 1.83
N GLN A 137 -8.89 6.05 1.80
CA GLN A 137 -7.75 5.27 2.31
C GLN A 137 -6.46 5.60 1.56
N ASP A 138 -6.50 5.65 0.22
CA ASP A 138 -5.34 5.97 -0.60
C ASP A 138 -4.80 7.38 -0.30
N LEU A 139 -5.68 8.38 -0.15
CA LEU A 139 -5.29 9.74 0.23
C LEU A 139 -4.70 9.81 1.65
N CYS A 140 -5.27 9.08 2.60
CA CYS A 140 -4.73 8.99 3.96
C CYS A 140 -3.34 8.34 3.97
N GLU A 141 -3.12 7.28 3.19
CA GLU A 141 -1.82 6.63 3.05
C GLU A 141 -0.78 7.56 2.39
N GLU A 142 -1.21 8.40 1.43
CA GLU A 142 -0.35 9.40 0.81
C GLU A 142 -0.05 10.56 1.79
N LEU A 143 -1.03 11.05 2.54
CA LEU A 143 -0.82 12.08 3.55
C LEU A 143 0.17 11.61 4.62
N ASP A 144 -0.02 10.39 5.12
CA ASP A 144 0.87 9.72 6.06
C ASP A 144 2.29 9.59 5.47
N TRP A 145 2.39 9.19 4.19
CA TRP A 145 3.66 9.17 3.46
C TRP A 145 4.37 10.53 3.47
N GLN A 146 3.68 11.59 3.05
CA GLN A 146 4.22 12.94 2.93
C GLN A 146 4.69 13.50 4.29
N GLN A 147 3.93 13.25 5.35
CA GLN A 147 4.22 13.77 6.69
C GLN A 147 5.29 12.98 7.43
N ASN A 148 5.19 11.65 7.42
CA ASN A 148 5.93 10.80 8.35
C ASN A 148 7.14 10.11 7.72
N TYR A 149 7.20 9.98 6.39
CA TYR A 149 8.20 9.14 5.74
C TYR A 149 9.01 9.85 4.65
N LEU A 150 8.39 10.77 3.90
CA LEU A 150 9.09 11.55 2.88
C LEU A 150 10.35 12.27 3.42
N PRO A 151 10.35 12.86 4.64
CA PRO A 151 11.56 13.50 5.19
C PRO A 151 12.77 12.57 5.31
N TYR A 152 12.55 11.26 5.41
CA TYR A 152 13.60 10.25 5.57
C TYR A 152 14.01 9.58 4.26
N LEU A 153 13.47 10.03 3.12
CA LEU A 153 13.74 9.43 1.82
C LEU A 153 15.24 9.41 1.50
N ASN A 154 15.91 10.56 1.63
CA ASN A 154 17.35 10.68 1.34
C ASN A 154 18.21 9.85 2.32
N GLU A 155 17.75 9.67 3.56
CA GLU A 155 18.47 8.90 4.57
C GLU A 155 18.49 7.41 4.22
N TYR A 156 17.35 6.86 3.79
CA TYR A 156 17.20 5.43 3.56
C TYR A 156 17.37 4.99 2.11
N GLN A 157 17.36 5.90 1.14
CA GLN A 157 17.47 5.58 -0.28
C GLN A 157 18.71 4.74 -0.58
N ASN A 158 19.85 5.08 0.03
CA ASN A 158 21.11 4.35 -0.16
C ASN A 158 21.13 2.97 0.50
N ALA A 159 20.27 2.74 1.49
CA ALA A 159 20.16 1.46 2.19
C ALA A 159 19.19 0.49 1.52
N TYR A 160 18.36 0.97 0.59
CA TYR A 160 17.39 0.13 -0.11
C TYR A 160 18.07 -0.76 -1.15
N THR A 161 18.01 -2.07 -0.93
CA THR A 161 18.36 -3.06 -1.95
C THR A 161 17.10 -3.54 -2.64
N LEU A 162 17.10 -3.55 -3.97
CA LEU A 162 15.99 -4.08 -4.75
C LEU A 162 15.64 -5.52 -4.30
N PRO A 163 14.35 -5.89 -4.31
CA PRO A 163 13.93 -7.26 -4.06
C PRO A 163 14.70 -8.24 -4.94
N LYS A 164 15.10 -9.39 -4.38
CA LYS A 164 15.91 -10.40 -5.11
C LYS A 164 15.29 -10.81 -6.45
N GLU A 165 13.96 -10.90 -6.51
CA GLU A 165 13.22 -11.24 -7.72
C GLU A 165 13.32 -10.14 -8.79
N GLN A 166 13.21 -8.87 -8.39
CA GLN A 166 13.41 -7.73 -9.29
C GLN A 166 14.85 -7.69 -9.79
N GLN A 167 15.82 -7.88 -8.89
CA GLN A 167 17.24 -7.97 -9.27
C GLN A 167 17.51 -9.12 -10.24
N TYR A 168 16.90 -10.28 -10.03
CA TYR A 168 17.01 -11.43 -10.93
C TYR A 168 16.48 -11.10 -12.33
N LYS A 169 15.30 -10.47 -12.42
CA LYS A 169 14.72 -10.03 -13.70
C LYS A 169 15.59 -8.99 -14.40
N ILE A 170 16.10 -8.00 -13.68
CA ILE A 170 17.05 -7.01 -14.21
C ILE A 170 18.26 -7.71 -14.81
N ASN A 171 18.86 -8.67 -14.10
CA ASN A 171 20.03 -9.40 -14.57
C ASN A 171 19.69 -10.24 -15.82
N GLN A 172 18.54 -10.90 -15.85
CA GLN A 172 18.09 -11.70 -16.98
C GLN A 172 17.87 -10.83 -18.23
N ILE A 173 17.14 -9.73 -18.10
CA ILE A 173 16.87 -8.80 -19.21
C ILE A 173 18.16 -8.14 -19.68
N SER A 174 19.03 -7.73 -18.77
CA SER A 174 20.35 -7.17 -19.11
C SER A 174 21.19 -8.15 -19.92
N GLY A 175 21.15 -9.44 -19.58
CA GLY A 175 21.77 -10.50 -20.37
C GLY A 175 21.23 -10.54 -21.80
N TYR A 176 19.90 -10.53 -21.96
CA TYR A 176 19.27 -10.50 -23.28
C TYR A 176 19.60 -9.24 -24.10
N VAL A 177 19.61 -8.06 -23.46
CA VAL A 177 20.02 -6.80 -24.12
C VAL A 177 21.46 -6.90 -24.59
N CYS A 178 22.37 -7.41 -23.76
CA CYS A 178 23.78 -7.58 -24.12
C CYS A 178 23.94 -8.50 -25.34
N ASP A 179 23.24 -9.64 -25.36
CA ASP A 179 23.29 -10.60 -26.48
C ASP A 179 22.69 -10.02 -27.77
N LEU A 180 21.54 -9.33 -27.68
CA LEU A 180 20.90 -8.70 -28.84
C LEU A 180 21.73 -7.53 -29.38
N SER A 181 22.31 -6.70 -28.51
CA SER A 181 23.18 -5.58 -28.89
C SER A 181 24.47 -6.07 -29.56
N ARG A 182 25.04 -7.18 -29.09
CA ARG A 182 26.17 -7.85 -29.78
C ARG A 182 25.77 -8.29 -31.18
N ARG A 183 24.66 -9.00 -31.34
CA ARG A 183 24.14 -9.43 -32.66
C ARG A 183 23.83 -8.24 -33.57
N LEU A 184 23.26 -7.16 -33.03
CA LEU A 184 23.01 -5.93 -33.77
C LEU A 184 24.32 -5.30 -34.26
N GLY A 185 25.37 -5.31 -33.43
CA GLY A 185 26.71 -4.88 -33.81
C GLY A 185 27.30 -5.69 -34.97
N GLU A 186 27.19 -7.02 -34.90
CA GLU A 186 27.61 -7.93 -35.99
C GLU A 186 26.84 -7.64 -37.29
N MET A 187 25.52 -7.45 -37.21
CA MET A 187 24.73 -7.12 -38.39
C MET A 187 25.03 -5.71 -38.93
N LYS A 188 25.32 -4.72 -38.07
CA LYS A 188 25.76 -3.39 -38.51
C LYS A 188 27.05 -3.47 -39.33
N GLN A 189 27.98 -4.37 -38.98
CA GLN A 189 29.19 -4.60 -39.77
C GLN A 189 28.87 -5.23 -41.12
N ILE A 190 27.98 -6.24 -41.16
CA ILE A 190 27.54 -6.87 -42.42
C ILE A 190 26.83 -5.86 -43.33
N ALA A 191 26.02 -4.96 -42.76
CA ALA A 191 25.26 -3.95 -43.48
C ALA A 191 26.13 -2.94 -44.24
N GLN A 192 27.43 -2.83 -43.90
CA GLN A 192 28.38 -1.95 -44.58
C GLN A 192 28.88 -2.51 -45.92
N ASP A 193 28.68 -3.80 -46.20
CA ASP A 193 29.15 -4.46 -47.42
C ASP A 193 28.05 -5.33 -48.07
N SER A 194 27.67 -4.95 -49.29
CA SER A 194 26.64 -5.66 -50.07
C SER A 194 26.99 -7.12 -50.39
N GLU A 195 28.28 -7.48 -50.50
CA GLU A 195 28.69 -8.87 -50.73
C GLU A 195 28.57 -9.71 -49.45
N LEU A 196 28.78 -9.11 -48.28
CA LEU A 196 28.54 -9.77 -47.00
C LEU A 196 27.05 -10.01 -46.76
N ILE A 197 26.17 -9.08 -47.18
CA ILE A 197 24.72 -9.27 -47.13
C ILE A 197 24.31 -10.50 -47.96
N LYS A 198 24.74 -10.59 -49.23
CA LYS A 198 24.43 -11.74 -50.10
C LYS A 198 24.95 -13.06 -49.51
N LYS A 199 26.16 -13.06 -48.94
CA LYS A 199 26.73 -14.25 -48.27
C LYS A 199 25.90 -14.65 -47.05
N TRP A 200 25.45 -13.68 -46.26
CA TRP A 200 24.59 -13.93 -45.10
C TRP A 200 23.23 -14.50 -45.54
N GLU A 201 22.57 -13.92 -46.54
CA GLU A 201 21.27 -14.40 -47.04
C GLU A 201 21.38 -15.81 -47.64
N LYS A 202 22.46 -16.09 -48.36
CA LYS A 202 22.75 -17.45 -48.87
C LYS A 202 22.94 -18.46 -47.74
N LYS A 203 23.63 -18.07 -46.66
CA LYS A 203 23.87 -18.93 -45.49
C LYS A 203 22.61 -19.13 -44.65
N ASN A 204 21.71 -18.16 -44.64
CA ASN A 204 20.49 -18.12 -43.84
C ASN A 204 19.24 -18.13 -44.73
N TYR A 205 19.20 -19.01 -45.74
CA TYR A 205 18.13 -19.04 -46.75
C TYR A 205 16.72 -19.32 -46.19
N MET A 206 16.62 -19.84 -44.96
CA MET A 206 15.35 -20.06 -44.24
C MET A 206 14.94 -18.88 -43.35
N SER A 207 15.81 -17.86 -43.21
CA SER A 207 15.51 -16.66 -42.43
C SER A 207 14.85 -15.59 -43.30
N PRO A 208 14.14 -14.62 -42.70
CA PRO A 208 13.73 -13.40 -43.39
C PRO A 208 14.91 -12.70 -44.07
N SER A 209 14.62 -11.80 -45.02
CA SER A 209 15.65 -10.99 -45.67
C SER A 209 16.56 -10.32 -44.63
N PHE A 210 17.81 -10.06 -44.99
CA PHE A 210 18.76 -9.44 -44.05
C PHE A 210 18.21 -8.16 -43.43
N LYS A 211 17.51 -7.34 -44.24
CA LYS A 211 16.84 -6.13 -43.79
C LYS A 211 15.82 -6.41 -42.69
N HIS A 212 14.94 -7.40 -42.88
CA HIS A 212 13.93 -7.74 -41.88
C HIS A 212 14.54 -8.28 -40.59
N ALA A 213 15.54 -9.17 -40.69
CA ALA A 213 16.25 -9.69 -39.53
C ALA A 213 16.99 -8.56 -38.77
N TYR A 214 17.55 -7.57 -39.48
CA TYR A 214 18.20 -6.41 -38.89
C TYR A 214 17.21 -5.55 -38.11
N GLU A 215 16.08 -5.21 -38.72
CA GLU A 215 15.01 -4.42 -38.11
C GLU A 215 14.40 -5.16 -36.90
N GLU A 216 14.23 -6.49 -36.98
CA GLU A 216 13.71 -7.30 -35.89
C GLU A 216 14.64 -7.31 -34.67
N ILE A 217 15.96 -7.46 -34.88
CA ILE A 217 16.94 -7.40 -33.79
C ILE A 217 16.99 -5.98 -33.19
N GLN A 218 16.97 -4.94 -34.03
CA GLN A 218 16.95 -3.55 -33.56
C GLN A 218 15.71 -3.26 -32.70
N ALA A 219 14.53 -3.66 -33.15
CA ALA A 219 13.29 -3.55 -32.37
C ALA A 219 13.32 -4.43 -31.12
N GLY A 220 14.00 -5.58 -31.16
CA GLY A 220 14.23 -6.44 -30.01
C GLY A 220 15.06 -5.78 -28.92
N VAL A 221 16.17 -5.12 -29.28
CA VAL A 221 17.01 -4.34 -28.35
C VAL A 221 16.17 -3.24 -27.69
N ALA A 222 15.51 -2.40 -28.49
CA ALA A 222 14.72 -1.28 -27.97
C ALA A 222 13.62 -1.73 -27.00
N ARG A 223 12.87 -2.79 -27.33
CA ARG A 223 11.84 -3.35 -26.43
C ARG A 223 12.41 -3.84 -25.10
N ARG A 224 13.57 -4.49 -25.13
CA ARG A 224 14.20 -5.04 -23.91
C ARG A 224 14.87 -3.94 -23.08
N GLU A 225 15.40 -2.89 -23.71
CA GLU A 225 15.88 -1.70 -23.00
C GLU A 225 14.74 -0.95 -22.29
N GLU A 226 13.59 -0.79 -22.96
CA GLU A 226 12.39 -0.21 -22.34
C GLU A 226 11.90 -1.05 -21.15
N GLU A 227 11.86 -2.37 -21.31
CA GLU A 227 11.49 -3.29 -20.24
C GLU A 227 12.50 -3.23 -19.07
N LEU A 228 13.80 -3.18 -19.38
CA LEU A 228 14.85 -3.05 -18.39
C LEU A 228 14.69 -1.77 -17.57
N GLU A 229 14.35 -0.66 -18.23
CA GLU A 229 14.14 0.62 -17.55
C GLU A 229 12.94 0.54 -16.60
N LYS A 230 11.82 -0.07 -17.02
CA LYS A 230 10.67 -0.34 -16.15
C LYS A 230 11.02 -1.21 -14.93
N PHE A 231 11.94 -2.16 -15.06
CA PHE A 231 12.39 -2.95 -13.92
C PHE A 231 13.45 -2.26 -13.06
N LYS A 232 14.21 -1.31 -13.62
CA LYS A 232 15.16 -0.50 -12.85
C LYS A 232 14.49 0.59 -12.05
N THR A 233 13.37 1.12 -12.53
CA THR A 233 12.54 2.02 -11.72
C THR A 233 12.17 1.30 -10.44
N VAL A 234 12.61 1.88 -9.32
CA VAL A 234 12.28 1.40 -7.98
C VAL A 234 10.76 1.32 -7.89
N ASP A 235 10.22 0.14 -7.55
CA ASP A 235 8.80 0.04 -7.26
C ASP A 235 8.53 0.97 -6.07
N GLN A 236 7.86 2.08 -6.35
CA GLN A 236 7.56 3.09 -5.35
C GLN A 236 6.83 2.47 -4.17
N LYS A 237 6.01 1.44 -4.39
CA LYS A 237 5.29 0.76 -3.31
C LYS A 237 6.23 -0.01 -2.39
N HIS A 238 7.09 -0.89 -2.92
CA HIS A 238 8.05 -1.63 -2.10
C HIS A 238 9.07 -0.73 -1.40
N PHE A 239 9.50 0.34 -2.06
CA PHE A 239 10.41 1.31 -1.45
C PHE A 239 9.74 2.11 -0.34
N ARG A 240 8.50 2.57 -0.55
CA ARG A 240 7.70 3.21 0.50
C ARG A 240 7.51 2.26 1.68
N GLN A 241 7.18 1.00 1.43
CA GLN A 241 7.06 -0.03 2.48
C GLN A 241 8.37 -0.24 3.25
N PHE A 242 9.51 -0.26 2.55
CA PHE A 242 10.82 -0.36 3.18
C PHE A 242 11.10 0.84 4.09
N ILE A 243 10.85 2.06 3.63
CA ILE A 243 11.02 3.27 4.42
C ILE A 243 10.10 3.25 5.65
N ARG A 244 8.82 2.87 5.46
CA ARG A 244 7.85 2.73 6.56
C ARG A 244 8.37 1.76 7.63
N ALA A 245 8.67 0.54 7.23
CA ALA A 245 9.17 -0.50 8.13
C ALA A 245 10.46 -0.09 8.84
N ARG A 246 11.39 0.56 8.12
CA ARG A 246 12.65 1.03 8.70
C ARG A 246 12.41 2.10 9.76
N ARG A 247 11.56 3.09 9.46
CA ARG A 247 11.23 4.17 10.39
C ARG A 247 10.53 3.65 11.64
N ASP A 248 9.60 2.72 11.49
CA ASP A 248 8.87 2.10 12.60
C ASP A 248 9.80 1.31 13.54
N ILE A 249 10.76 0.57 12.96
CA ILE A 249 11.78 -0.14 13.74
C ILE A 249 12.64 0.83 14.53
N GLU A 250 13.08 1.93 13.91
CA GLU A 250 13.91 2.94 14.59
C GLU A 250 13.15 3.68 15.69
N ALA A 251 11.88 4.04 15.45
CA ALA A 251 11.02 4.64 16.46
C ALA A 251 10.80 3.69 17.65
N SER A 252 10.54 2.41 17.38
CA SER A 252 10.38 1.37 18.40
C SER A 252 11.66 1.14 19.20
N LEU A 253 12.81 1.15 18.53
CA LEU A 253 14.11 1.01 19.16
C LEU A 253 14.43 2.21 20.06
N GLN A 254 14.13 3.43 19.62
CA GLN A 254 14.31 4.63 20.42
C GLN A 254 13.42 4.60 21.67
N ALA A 255 12.16 4.18 21.53
CA ALA A 255 11.24 4.00 22.67
C ALA A 255 11.78 2.97 23.68
N LEU A 256 12.33 1.85 23.19
CA LEU A 256 12.95 0.82 24.03
C LEU A 256 14.16 1.38 24.81
N ILE A 257 15.02 2.17 24.15
CA ILE A 257 16.18 2.81 24.79
C ILE A 257 15.72 3.74 25.91
N VAL A 258 14.73 4.60 25.68
CA VAL A 258 14.17 5.49 26.69
C VAL A 258 13.56 4.71 27.86
N GLN A 259 12.85 3.61 27.59
CA GLN A 259 12.29 2.75 28.64
C GLN A 259 13.40 2.09 29.47
N GLN A 260 14.47 1.64 28.82
CA GLN A 260 15.63 1.05 29.47
C GLN A 260 16.37 2.07 30.36
N GLU A 261 16.58 3.30 29.90
CA GLU A 261 17.16 4.38 30.69
C GLU A 261 16.32 4.67 31.95
N ASN A 262 14.99 4.76 31.79
CA ASN A 262 14.07 4.95 32.91
C ASN A 262 14.12 3.78 33.91
N TYR A 263 14.25 2.55 33.43
CA TYR A 263 14.42 1.38 34.28
C TYR A 263 15.73 1.44 35.07
N PHE A 264 16.85 1.76 34.41
CA PHE A 264 18.13 1.91 35.09
C PHE A 264 18.12 3.04 36.12
N ALA A 265 17.50 4.18 35.82
CA ALA A 265 17.37 5.28 36.79
C ALA A 265 16.58 4.85 38.05
N LYS A 266 15.48 4.10 37.88
CA LYS A 266 14.71 3.54 39.01
C LYS A 266 15.52 2.52 39.80
N LEU A 267 16.28 1.68 39.12
CA LEU A 267 17.13 0.67 39.75
C LEU A 267 18.29 1.29 40.52
N ASP A 268 18.97 2.29 39.95
CA ASP A 268 20.03 3.03 40.61
C ASP A 268 19.51 3.72 41.88
N LYS A 269 18.29 4.30 41.83
CA LYS A 269 17.61 4.84 43.01
C LYS A 269 17.31 3.77 44.06
N PHE A 270 16.76 2.63 43.66
CA PHE A 270 16.49 1.51 44.56
C PHE A 270 17.75 0.98 45.24
N ILE A 271 18.85 0.84 44.48
CA ILE A 271 20.16 0.44 45.01
C ILE A 271 20.68 1.49 46.01
N ALA A 272 20.54 2.78 45.71
CA ALA A 272 20.92 3.85 46.62
C ALA A 272 20.11 3.82 47.93
N ASP A 273 18.81 3.60 47.85
CA ASP A 273 17.92 3.47 49.01
C ASP A 273 18.25 2.21 49.84
N LEU A 274 18.53 1.07 49.20
CA LEU A 274 19.02 -0.14 49.87
C LEU A 274 20.37 0.08 50.56
N LYS A 275 21.32 0.80 49.93
CA LYS A 275 22.60 1.13 50.57
C LYS A 275 22.38 2.03 51.79
N ARG A 276 21.46 2.98 51.71
CA ARG A 276 21.14 3.92 52.80
C ARG A 276 20.42 3.25 53.97
N HIS A 277 19.49 2.33 53.71
CA HIS A 277 18.58 1.77 54.71
C HIS A 277 18.77 0.28 55.02
N GLY A 278 19.27 -0.50 54.07
CA GLY A 278 19.32 -1.96 54.11
C GLY A 278 20.62 -2.57 54.63
N GLN A 279 21.75 -1.84 54.60
CA GLN A 279 23.03 -2.35 55.12
C GLN A 279 22.98 -2.71 56.61
N ALA A 280 22.07 -2.12 57.39
CA ALA A 280 21.87 -2.45 58.80
C ALA A 280 20.88 -3.60 59.05
N LEU A 281 20.07 -4.00 58.06
CA LEU A 281 18.89 -4.86 58.30
C LEU A 281 18.88 -6.19 57.51
N LEU A 282 19.51 -6.27 56.34
CA LEU A 282 19.28 -7.41 55.43
C LEU A 282 20.50 -8.28 55.12
N GLY A 283 21.71 -7.92 55.57
CA GLY A 283 22.91 -8.75 55.36
C GLY A 283 23.19 -9.12 53.90
N ILE A 284 22.72 -8.30 52.94
CA ILE A 284 22.85 -8.60 51.51
C ILE A 284 24.30 -8.36 51.10
N GLU A 285 25.08 -9.44 51.03
CA GLU A 285 26.43 -9.43 50.46
C GLU A 285 26.34 -9.20 48.95
N SER A 286 26.58 -7.95 48.56
CA SER A 286 26.98 -7.49 47.24
C SER A 286 26.06 -7.77 46.03
N LEU A 287 25.26 -6.77 45.65
CA LEU A 287 24.56 -6.70 44.36
C LEU A 287 25.50 -6.63 43.13
N THR A 288 26.82 -6.58 43.32
CA THR A 288 27.81 -6.43 42.23
C THR A 288 27.97 -7.64 41.32
N GLN A 289 27.21 -8.72 41.57
CA GLN A 289 27.28 -9.94 40.78
C GLN A 289 26.32 -9.96 39.58
N TYR A 290 25.38 -9.00 39.51
CA TYR A 290 24.37 -8.99 38.45
C TYR A 290 24.83 -8.16 37.24
N ASN A 291 24.76 -8.77 36.06
CA ASN A 291 24.96 -8.11 34.77
C ASN A 291 23.60 -7.89 34.11
N LEU A 292 23.28 -6.65 33.76
CA LEU A 292 22.08 -6.33 32.99
C LEU A 292 22.44 -6.10 31.53
N PRO A 293 21.69 -6.69 30.58
CA PRO A 293 21.86 -6.37 29.17
C PRO A 293 21.45 -4.91 28.92
N VAL A 294 22.28 -4.20 28.16
CA VAL A 294 22.06 -2.82 27.70
C VAL A 294 21.96 -2.84 26.19
N VAL A 295 20.87 -2.31 25.64
CA VAL A 295 20.68 -2.17 24.19
C VAL A 295 21.11 -0.77 23.80
N SER A 296 21.99 -0.65 22.81
CA SER A 296 22.47 0.63 22.27
C SER A 296 22.59 0.57 20.76
N VAL A 297 22.52 1.74 20.11
CA VAL A 297 22.80 1.90 18.68
C VAL A 297 24.18 2.53 18.55
N ASN A 298 25.04 1.92 17.74
CA ASN A 298 26.38 2.48 17.47
C ASN A 298 26.35 3.51 16.33
N ASP A 299 27.49 4.17 16.09
CA ASP A 299 27.66 5.18 15.03
C ASP A 299 27.40 4.67 13.59
N LYS A 300 27.20 3.36 13.42
CA LYS A 300 26.87 2.71 12.15
C LYS A 300 25.41 2.27 12.07
N ASN A 301 24.54 2.77 12.95
CA ASN A 301 23.13 2.35 13.07
C ASN A 301 22.94 0.84 13.30
N GLN A 302 23.89 0.18 13.97
CA GLN A 302 23.79 -1.24 14.32
C GLN A 302 23.35 -1.38 15.78
N ILE A 303 22.39 -2.28 16.01
CA ILE A 303 21.97 -2.68 17.36
C ILE A 303 23.10 -3.47 18.01
N THR A 304 23.51 -3.00 19.19
CA THR A 304 24.52 -3.64 20.02
C THR A 304 23.91 -3.96 21.38
N ILE A 305 24.20 -5.15 21.89
CA ILE A 305 23.78 -5.56 23.24
C ILE A 305 25.05 -5.70 24.06
N THR A 306 25.22 -4.80 25.03
CA THR A 306 26.33 -4.82 25.99
C THR A 306 25.82 -5.24 27.36
N THR A 307 26.70 -5.33 28.35
CA THR A 307 26.30 -5.64 29.74
C THR A 307 26.78 -4.55 30.69
N LYS A 308 25.89 -4.06 31.56
CA LYS A 308 26.19 -3.15 32.67
C LYS A 308 26.20 -3.96 33.97
N LYS A 309 27.30 -3.89 34.71
CA LYS A 309 27.37 -4.40 36.08
C LYS A 309 26.62 -3.47 37.02
N LEU A 310 25.80 -4.05 37.90
CA LEU A 310 25.10 -3.34 38.98
C LEU A 310 26.01 -3.06 40.19
#